data_AF-I0V1B8-F1
#
_entry.id   AF-I0V1B8-F1
#
_cell.length_a   1.000
_cell.length_b   1.000
_cell.length_c   1.000
_cell.angle_alpha   90.00
_cell.angle_beta   90.00
_cell.angle_gamma   90.00
#
_symmetry.space_group_name_H-M   'P 1'
#
loop_
_entity.id
_entity.type
_entity.pdbx_description
1 polymer ?
#
loop_
_entity_poly.entity_id
_entity_poly.type
_entity_poly.pdbx_seq_one_letter_code
_entity_poly.pdbx_strand_id
1 'polypeptide(L)'
;MLGRMRRKSSEPPLAQAHGSAAGPPRWPVEAWERGDLLADGPEYVASCLAPAFHEEPETRTIRDGHALNRIVAVAKTDGSRSPAMANVVNELLAEPRYAALDSLYSWLAGVYTGTDRQLEVIEQGLRTCLRKYCLLDLAGTAMLQRERGAEALYYWAHSVVNAESIGEGRDATAYDFLIVVAHEARQRDAAKRFRARADQADSPQTILDEEYTDLVKKAFRKPTKAMKTVLQELAHRIPS
;
A
#
# COMPACT_ATOMS: atom_id res chain seq x y z
N MET A 1 40.81 -22.54 21.83
CA MET A 1 40.42 -22.97 20.47
C MET A 1 39.14 -23.78 20.60
N LEU A 2 37.97 -23.13 20.57
CA LEU A 2 37.08 -22.93 19.40
C LEU A 2 36.63 -24.25 18.76
N GLY A 3 35.32 -24.52 18.84
CA GLY A 3 34.68 -25.59 18.06
C GLY A 3 33.31 -26.10 18.54
N ARG A 4 32.38 -25.23 19.01
CA ARG A 4 30.97 -25.62 19.14
C ARG A 4 30.30 -25.57 17.77
N MET A 5 30.04 -26.73 17.18
CA MET A 5 29.19 -26.87 15.99
C MET A 5 27.76 -26.44 16.33
N ARG A 6 27.31 -25.33 15.74
CA ARG A 6 25.90 -24.92 15.72
C ARG A 6 25.13 -25.88 14.80
N ARG A 7 24.15 -26.59 15.37
CA ARG A 7 23.08 -27.25 14.60
C ARG A 7 22.33 -26.19 13.81
N LYS A 8 22.31 -26.32 12.49
CA LYS A 8 21.33 -25.65 11.62
C LYS A 8 19.96 -26.24 11.95
N SER A 9 19.14 -25.49 12.67
CA SER A 9 17.70 -25.69 12.67
C SER A 9 17.20 -25.16 11.34
N SER A 10 16.93 -26.05 10.39
CA SER A 10 16.13 -25.76 9.22
C SER A 10 14.70 -25.51 9.70
N GLU A 11 14.32 -24.25 9.82
CA GLU A 11 12.91 -23.88 9.90
C GLU A 11 12.20 -24.40 8.63
N PRO A 12 11.06 -25.09 8.76
CA PRO A 12 10.30 -25.49 7.60
C PRO A 12 9.71 -24.25 6.91
N PRO A 13 9.53 -24.25 5.58
CA PRO A 13 8.82 -23.17 4.91
C PRO A 13 7.42 -23.05 5.52
N LEU A 14 7.07 -21.82 5.89
CA LEU A 14 5.74 -21.44 6.36
C LEU A 14 4.69 -22.03 5.40
N ALA A 15 3.84 -22.87 5.97
CA ALA A 15 2.75 -23.52 5.27
C ALA A 15 1.89 -22.47 4.55
N GLN A 16 1.61 -22.73 3.28
CA GLN A 16 0.62 -21.99 2.49
C GLN A 16 -0.69 -21.94 3.28
N ALA A 17 -1.06 -20.73 3.72
CA ALA A 17 -2.33 -20.51 4.39
C ALA A 17 -3.46 -20.84 3.41
N HIS A 18 -4.38 -21.67 3.88
CA HIS A 18 -5.55 -22.17 3.18
C HIS A 18 -6.34 -21.06 2.45
N GLY A 19 -6.69 -21.34 1.19
CA GLY A 19 -7.42 -20.45 0.30
C GLY A 19 -8.79 -20.06 0.85
N SER A 20 -8.87 -18.86 1.42
CA SER A 20 -10.09 -18.06 1.26
C SER A 20 -10.19 -17.72 -0.23
N ALA A 21 -11.34 -17.95 -0.86
CA ALA A 21 -11.54 -17.57 -2.25
C ALA A 21 -11.18 -16.08 -2.41
N ALA A 22 -10.29 -15.77 -3.34
CA ALA A 22 -9.90 -14.39 -3.64
C ALA A 22 -11.17 -13.61 -4.05
N GLY A 23 -11.35 -12.43 -3.47
CA GLY A 23 -12.41 -11.52 -3.90
C GLY A 23 -12.09 -10.93 -5.29
N PRO A 24 -13.08 -10.49 -6.07
CA PRO A 24 -12.80 -9.75 -7.29
C PRO A 24 -12.08 -8.42 -6.95
N PRO A 25 -10.99 -8.06 -7.66
CA PRO A 25 -10.32 -6.78 -7.45
C PRO A 25 -11.24 -5.62 -7.82
N ARG A 26 -11.27 -4.61 -6.94
CA ARG A 26 -11.92 -3.32 -7.23
C ARG A 26 -10.88 -2.36 -7.79
N TRP A 27 -10.92 -2.13 -9.09
CA TRP A 27 -9.95 -1.30 -9.78
C TRP A 27 -10.13 0.20 -9.44
N PRO A 28 -9.06 0.98 -9.26
CA PRO A 28 -9.18 2.38 -8.82
C PRO A 28 -10.07 3.27 -9.69
N VAL A 29 -10.00 3.15 -11.03
CA VAL A 29 -10.85 3.96 -11.93
C VAL A 29 -12.29 3.50 -11.83
N GLU A 30 -12.54 2.19 -11.91
CA GLU A 30 -13.89 1.63 -11.81
C GLU A 30 -14.55 1.95 -10.46
N ALA A 31 -13.79 1.83 -9.37
CA ALA A 31 -14.24 2.17 -8.04
C ALA A 31 -14.59 3.65 -7.97
N TRP A 32 -13.79 4.54 -8.57
CA TRP A 32 -14.06 5.98 -8.68
C TRP A 32 -15.37 6.28 -9.37
N GLU A 33 -15.59 5.70 -10.54
CA GLU A 33 -16.79 5.97 -11.34
C GLU A 33 -18.07 5.41 -10.72
N ARG A 34 -18.01 4.26 -10.06
CA ARG A 34 -19.21 3.52 -9.64
C ARG A 34 -19.67 3.80 -8.21
N GLY A 35 -18.80 4.27 -7.32
CA GLY A 35 -19.23 4.58 -5.95
C GLY A 35 -19.76 3.38 -5.15
N ASP A 36 -19.36 2.15 -5.50
CA ASP A 36 -20.11 0.94 -5.14
C ASP A 36 -19.68 0.28 -3.83
N LEU A 37 -18.55 0.70 -3.24
CA LEU A 37 -18.06 0.16 -1.97
C LEU A 37 -18.62 0.94 -0.78
N LEU A 38 -19.78 0.51 -0.29
CA LEU A 38 -20.42 1.12 0.88
C LEU A 38 -19.83 0.58 2.19
N ALA A 39 -19.35 1.48 3.06
CA ALA A 39 -18.76 1.16 4.36
C ALA A 39 -19.70 0.45 5.36
N ASP A 40 -21.02 0.53 5.15
CA ASP A 40 -22.05 -0.15 5.94
C ASP A 40 -22.63 -1.38 5.22
N GLY A 41 -22.11 -1.69 4.02
CA GLY A 41 -22.55 -2.83 3.24
C GLY A 41 -22.18 -4.17 3.91
N PRO A 42 -23.01 -5.22 3.73
CA PRO A 42 -22.78 -6.52 4.35
C PRO A 42 -21.46 -7.19 3.92
N GLU A 43 -20.96 -6.84 2.74
CA GLU A 43 -19.75 -7.41 2.14
C GLU A 43 -18.49 -6.58 2.38
N TYR A 44 -18.59 -5.42 3.04
CA TYR A 44 -17.46 -4.48 3.16
C TYR A 44 -16.26 -5.10 3.89
N VAL A 45 -16.52 -5.72 5.06
CA VAL A 45 -15.48 -6.37 5.86
C VAL A 45 -14.80 -7.49 5.05
N ALA A 46 -15.58 -8.32 4.38
CA ALA A 46 -15.06 -9.41 3.54
C ALA A 46 -14.23 -8.85 2.39
N SER A 47 -14.68 -7.79 1.73
CA SER A 47 -13.98 -7.13 0.62
C SER A 47 -12.62 -6.59 1.04
N CYS A 48 -12.51 -5.97 2.22
CA CYS A 48 -11.24 -5.42 2.70
C CYS A 48 -10.25 -6.51 3.16
N LEU A 49 -10.75 -7.65 3.63
CA LEU A 49 -9.94 -8.68 4.29
C LEU A 49 -9.61 -9.89 3.40
N ALA A 50 -10.34 -10.08 2.31
CA ALA A 50 -10.06 -11.12 1.31
C ALA A 50 -9.04 -10.57 0.30
N PRO A 51 -7.85 -11.19 0.14
CA PRO A 51 -6.89 -10.77 -0.87
C PRO A 51 -7.52 -10.77 -2.26
N ALA A 52 -7.46 -9.63 -2.96
CA ALA A 52 -7.95 -9.48 -4.33
C ALA A 52 -6.83 -9.11 -5.31
N PHE A 53 -5.73 -8.58 -4.79
CA PHE A 53 -4.52 -8.27 -5.52
C PHE A 53 -3.43 -9.24 -5.08
N HIS A 54 -3.01 -10.15 -5.96
CA HIS A 54 -1.98 -11.12 -5.60
C HIS A 54 -0.58 -10.56 -5.83
N GLU A 55 0.26 -10.64 -4.79
CA GLU A 55 1.69 -10.44 -4.92
C GLU A 55 2.30 -11.66 -5.63
N GLU A 56 3.22 -11.41 -6.55
CA GLU A 56 3.98 -12.47 -7.21
C GLU A 56 5.45 -12.39 -6.79
N PRO A 57 6.11 -13.54 -6.52
CA PRO A 57 7.53 -13.56 -6.22
C PRO A 57 8.35 -12.88 -7.31
N GLU A 58 9.06 -11.82 -6.93
CA GLU A 58 9.88 -11.05 -7.85
C GLU A 58 11.35 -11.37 -7.63
N THR A 59 11.97 -12.05 -8.59
CA THR A 59 13.40 -12.38 -8.59
C THR A 59 14.26 -11.31 -9.28
N ARG A 60 13.67 -10.17 -9.67
CA ARG A 60 14.29 -9.22 -10.60
C ARG A 60 15.34 -8.36 -9.90
N THR A 61 16.61 -8.55 -10.26
CA THR A 61 17.72 -7.66 -9.91
C THR A 61 17.90 -6.60 -11.00
N ILE A 62 17.03 -5.60 -11.05
CA ILE A 62 17.26 -4.43 -11.91
C ILE A 62 18.23 -3.50 -11.18
N ARG A 63 19.52 -3.74 -11.36
CA ARG A 63 20.61 -2.91 -10.84
C ARG A 63 21.36 -2.23 -11.98
N ASP A 64 20.64 -1.53 -12.85
CA ASP A 64 21.29 -0.62 -13.77
C ASP A 64 21.08 0.82 -13.29
N GLY A 65 22.17 1.44 -12.83
CA GLY A 65 22.15 2.81 -12.33
C GLY A 65 21.65 3.83 -13.36
N HIS A 66 21.50 3.43 -14.63
CA HIS A 66 20.97 4.24 -15.70
C HIS A 66 19.54 4.78 -15.41
N ALA A 67 18.56 3.93 -15.14
CA ALA A 67 17.18 4.37 -14.88
C ALA A 67 17.10 5.27 -13.63
N LEU A 68 17.75 4.84 -12.55
CA LEU A 68 17.79 5.59 -11.29
C LEU A 68 18.47 6.95 -11.46
N ASN A 69 19.58 7.02 -12.19
CA ASN A 69 20.30 8.28 -12.45
C ASN A 69 19.43 9.27 -13.21
N ARG A 70 18.66 8.80 -14.20
CA ARG A 70 17.75 9.66 -14.98
C ARG A 70 16.65 10.24 -14.09
N ILE A 71 16.00 9.41 -13.28
CA ILE A 71 14.96 9.83 -12.34
C ILE A 71 15.52 10.82 -11.30
N VAL A 72 16.66 10.50 -10.70
CA VAL A 72 17.31 11.37 -9.70
C VAL A 72 17.76 12.69 -10.31
N ALA A 73 18.24 12.70 -11.56
CA ALA A 73 18.61 13.92 -12.25
C ALA A 73 17.41 14.87 -12.41
N VAL A 74 16.29 14.37 -12.92
CA VAL A 74 15.06 15.18 -13.06
C VAL A 74 14.52 15.61 -11.70
N ALA A 75 14.49 14.70 -10.71
CA ALA A 75 14.02 15.04 -9.37
C ALA A 75 14.82 16.18 -8.73
N LYS A 76 16.13 16.26 -8.99
CA LYS A 76 17.00 17.34 -8.50
C LYS A 76 16.83 18.65 -9.28
N THR A 77 16.64 18.58 -10.58
CA THR A 77 16.60 19.77 -11.45
C THR A 77 15.22 20.39 -11.53
N ASP A 78 14.19 19.58 -11.78
CA ASP A 78 12.83 20.03 -12.08
C ASP A 78 11.82 19.68 -10.98
N GLY A 79 12.21 18.79 -10.06
CA GLY A 79 11.35 18.27 -9.00
C GLY A 79 10.63 16.98 -9.39
N SER A 80 10.29 16.18 -8.37
CA SER A 80 9.71 14.84 -8.54
C SER A 80 8.27 14.81 -9.06
N ARG A 81 7.56 15.94 -9.01
CA ARG A 81 6.18 16.08 -9.51
C ARG A 81 6.10 16.87 -10.82
N SER A 82 7.23 17.07 -11.49
CA SER A 82 7.29 17.87 -12.72
C SER A 82 6.78 17.11 -13.96
N PRO A 83 6.34 17.80 -15.02
CA PRO A 83 6.08 17.17 -16.32
C PRO A 83 7.30 16.46 -16.90
N ALA A 84 8.51 16.96 -16.61
CA ALA A 84 9.76 16.30 -17.02
C ALA A 84 9.92 14.91 -16.39
N MET A 85 9.45 14.72 -15.15
CA MET A 85 9.43 13.40 -14.51
C MET A 85 8.51 12.44 -15.26
N ALA A 86 7.32 12.89 -15.66
CA ALA A 86 6.41 12.06 -16.46
C ALA A 86 7.04 11.62 -17.78
N ASN A 87 7.76 12.51 -18.48
CA ASN A 87 8.45 12.16 -19.72
C ASN A 87 9.51 11.06 -19.50
N VAL A 88 10.41 11.25 -18.53
CA VAL A 88 11.47 10.26 -18.24
C VAL A 88 10.88 8.92 -17.81
N VAL A 89 9.85 8.93 -16.96
CA VAL A 89 9.23 7.69 -16.48
C VAL A 89 8.48 6.98 -17.61
N ASN A 90 7.76 7.70 -18.47
CA ASN A 90 7.09 7.10 -19.63
C ASN A 90 8.09 6.49 -20.62
N GLU A 91 9.23 7.14 -20.87
CA GLU A 91 10.30 6.58 -21.70
C GLU A 91 10.87 5.28 -21.10
N LEU A 92 11.07 5.24 -19.77
CA LEU A 92 11.51 4.02 -19.09
C LEU A 92 10.45 2.93 -19.18
N LEU A 93 9.18 3.24 -18.92
CA LEU A 93 8.07 2.28 -18.99
C LEU A 93 7.85 1.71 -20.40
N ALA A 94 8.27 2.41 -21.45
CA ALA A 94 8.26 1.90 -22.82
C ALA A 94 9.29 0.78 -23.06
N GLU A 95 10.31 0.66 -22.22
CA GLU A 95 11.27 -0.44 -22.28
C GLU A 95 10.69 -1.70 -21.57
N PRO A 96 10.62 -2.87 -22.24
CA PRO A 96 10.02 -4.08 -21.66
C PRO A 96 10.61 -4.51 -20.32
N ARG A 97 11.89 -4.23 -20.08
CA ARG A 97 12.58 -4.56 -18.82
C ARG A 97 12.08 -3.75 -17.63
N TYR A 98 11.51 -2.56 -17.85
CA TYR A 98 11.04 -1.67 -16.79
C TYR A 98 9.51 -1.58 -16.72
N ALA A 99 8.79 -2.05 -17.74
CA ALA A 99 7.33 -1.91 -17.88
C ALA A 99 6.51 -2.43 -16.69
N ALA A 100 7.06 -3.36 -15.91
CA ALA A 100 6.42 -3.95 -14.73
C ALA A 100 7.12 -3.60 -13.41
N LEU A 101 7.82 -2.45 -13.35
CA LEU A 101 8.39 -1.88 -12.13
C LEU A 101 7.38 -0.96 -11.45
N ASP A 102 6.87 -1.39 -10.30
CA ASP A 102 5.95 -0.63 -9.45
C ASP A 102 6.49 0.76 -9.06
N SER A 103 7.78 0.85 -8.74
CA SER A 103 8.44 2.12 -8.40
C SER A 103 8.28 3.19 -9.48
N LEU A 104 8.30 2.83 -10.77
CA LEU A 104 8.09 3.78 -11.87
C LEU A 104 6.65 4.28 -11.89
N TYR A 105 5.67 3.40 -11.72
CA TYR A 105 4.27 3.82 -11.59
C TYR A 105 4.04 4.71 -10.36
N SER A 106 4.75 4.44 -9.24
CA SER A 106 4.69 5.30 -8.05
C SER A 106 5.20 6.72 -8.32
N TRP A 107 6.34 6.86 -9.02
CA TRP A 107 6.83 8.18 -9.45
C TRP A 107 5.85 8.87 -10.42
N LEU A 108 5.33 8.14 -11.41
CA LEU A 108 4.43 8.69 -12.41
C LEU A 108 3.10 9.14 -11.79
N ALA A 109 2.52 8.34 -10.89
CA ALA A 109 1.28 8.69 -10.19
C ALA A 109 1.47 9.97 -9.36
N GLY A 110 2.64 10.17 -8.76
CA GLY A 110 2.98 11.38 -8.02
C GLY A 110 2.91 12.66 -8.87
N VAL A 111 3.27 12.59 -10.15
CA VAL A 111 3.16 13.73 -11.09
C VAL A 111 1.70 14.14 -11.32
N TYR A 112 0.78 13.18 -11.32
CA TYR A 112 -0.64 13.39 -11.62
C TYR A 112 -1.52 13.54 -10.37
N THR A 113 -0.93 13.72 -9.19
CA THR A 113 -1.64 13.81 -7.90
C THR A 113 -2.89 14.69 -7.99
N GLY A 114 -4.04 14.17 -7.56
CA GLY A 114 -5.31 14.90 -7.54
C GLY A 114 -6.09 14.92 -8.87
N THR A 115 -5.58 14.25 -9.92
CA THR A 115 -6.25 14.17 -11.24
C THR A 115 -6.72 12.76 -11.55
N ASP A 116 -7.70 12.58 -12.44
CA ASP A 116 -8.16 11.24 -12.87
C ASP A 116 -7.02 10.40 -13.46
N ARG A 117 -6.06 11.06 -14.13
CA ARG A 117 -4.86 10.41 -14.67
C ARG A 117 -4.03 9.71 -13.59
N GLN A 118 -4.07 10.17 -12.34
CA GLN A 118 -3.45 9.49 -11.20
C GLN A 118 -4.00 8.06 -11.05
N LEU A 119 -5.33 7.92 -11.10
CA LEU A 119 -6.00 6.64 -10.90
C LEU A 119 -5.73 5.69 -12.07
N GLU A 120 -5.72 6.21 -13.30
CA GLU A 120 -5.38 5.44 -14.50
C GLU A 120 -3.95 4.86 -14.41
N VAL A 121 -2.98 5.66 -13.96
CA VAL A 121 -1.59 5.22 -13.80
C VAL A 121 -1.47 4.16 -12.70
N ILE A 122 -2.13 4.37 -11.56
CA ILE A 122 -2.14 3.40 -10.46
C ILE A 122 -2.77 2.08 -10.93
N GLU A 123 -3.91 2.14 -11.61
CA GLU A 123 -4.59 0.97 -12.13
C GLU A 123 -3.75 0.22 -13.17
N GLN A 124 -3.13 0.94 -14.11
CA GLN A 124 -2.21 0.35 -15.09
C GLN A 124 -1.06 -0.40 -14.38
N GLY A 125 -0.49 0.21 -13.34
CA GLY A 125 0.53 -0.44 -12.50
C GLY A 125 0.00 -1.69 -11.80
N LEU A 126 -1.18 -1.62 -11.17
CA LEU A 126 -1.80 -2.78 -10.48
C LEU A 126 -2.06 -3.96 -11.42
N ARG A 127 -2.38 -3.69 -12.69
CA ARG A 127 -2.59 -4.71 -13.72
C ARG A 127 -1.28 -5.30 -14.27
N THR A 128 -0.17 -4.58 -14.17
CA THR A 128 1.07 -4.91 -14.87
C THR A 128 2.18 -5.40 -13.93
N CYS A 129 2.25 -4.87 -12.72
CA CYS A 129 3.33 -5.12 -11.78
C CYS A 129 3.10 -6.39 -10.96
N LEU A 130 4.20 -7.10 -10.70
CA LEU A 130 4.22 -8.25 -9.80
C LEU A 130 3.97 -7.80 -8.35
N ARG A 131 4.68 -6.74 -7.95
CA ARG A 131 4.50 -6.04 -6.67
C ARG A 131 3.37 -5.04 -6.71
N LYS A 132 2.46 -5.09 -5.74
CA LYS A 132 1.23 -4.26 -5.75
C LYS A 132 1.06 -3.40 -4.50
N TYR A 133 1.62 -3.78 -3.35
CA TYR A 133 1.38 -3.07 -2.08
C TYR A 133 1.66 -1.56 -2.15
N CYS A 134 2.77 -1.11 -2.75
CA CYS A 134 3.06 0.33 -2.94
C CYS A 134 1.98 1.05 -3.75
N LEU A 135 1.47 0.41 -4.81
CA LEU A 135 0.43 0.97 -5.68
C LEU A 135 -0.94 0.98 -4.98
N LEU A 136 -1.20 0.00 -4.12
CA LEU A 136 -2.38 -0.04 -3.27
C LEU A 136 -2.36 1.07 -2.21
N ASP A 137 -1.21 1.36 -1.60
CA ASP A 137 -1.07 2.53 -0.71
C ASP A 137 -1.38 3.85 -1.44
N LEU A 138 -0.84 4.01 -2.65
CA LEU A 138 -1.14 5.16 -3.51
C LEU A 138 -2.61 5.25 -3.89
N ALA A 139 -3.26 4.11 -4.19
CA ALA A 139 -4.70 4.06 -4.44
C ALA A 139 -5.49 4.53 -3.21
N GLY A 140 -5.11 4.07 -2.01
CA GLY A 140 -5.75 4.48 -0.77
C GLY A 140 -5.62 5.98 -0.51
N THR A 141 -4.42 6.52 -0.72
CA THR A 141 -4.15 7.96 -0.61
C THR A 141 -4.94 8.78 -1.63
N ALA A 142 -4.99 8.32 -2.89
CA ALA A 142 -5.74 8.99 -3.96
C ALA A 142 -7.25 9.00 -3.68
N MET A 143 -7.80 7.94 -3.09
CA MET A 143 -9.20 7.88 -2.66
C MET A 143 -9.47 8.79 -1.47
N LEU A 144 -8.56 8.83 -0.49
CA LEU A 144 -8.68 9.75 0.66
C LEU A 144 -8.76 11.21 0.20
N GLN A 145 -7.88 11.63 -0.72
CA GLN A 145 -7.89 12.98 -1.29
C GLN A 145 -9.21 13.33 -1.99
N ARG A 146 -9.94 12.33 -2.46
CA ARG A 146 -11.27 12.45 -3.08
C ARG A 146 -12.41 12.29 -2.08
N GLU A 147 -12.12 12.35 -0.78
CA GLU A 147 -13.06 12.17 0.34
C GLU A 147 -13.72 10.77 0.39
N ARG A 148 -13.07 9.77 -0.21
CA ARG A 148 -13.57 8.39 -0.30
C ARG A 148 -12.93 7.48 0.74
N GLY A 149 -13.34 7.68 1.99
CA GLY A 149 -12.75 6.99 3.15
C GLY A 149 -12.94 5.47 3.15
N ALA A 150 -14.04 4.95 2.63
CA ALA A 150 -14.29 3.50 2.59
C ALA A 150 -13.31 2.81 1.63
N GLU A 151 -13.12 3.39 0.46
CA GLU A 151 -12.22 2.94 -0.57
C GLU A 151 -10.76 3.13 -0.15
N ALA A 152 -10.45 4.24 0.53
CA ALA A 152 -9.13 4.46 1.12
C ALA A 152 -8.75 3.31 2.09
N LEU A 153 -9.64 2.98 3.04
CA LEU A 153 -9.40 1.89 3.98
C LEU A 153 -9.34 0.52 3.28
N TYR A 154 -10.14 0.29 2.23
CA TYR A 154 -10.05 -0.92 1.42
C TYR A 154 -8.65 -1.07 0.81
N TYR A 155 -8.14 -0.05 0.12
CA TYR A 155 -6.85 -0.15 -0.53
C TYR A 155 -5.68 -0.25 0.48
N TRP A 156 -5.73 0.48 1.59
CA TRP A 156 -4.71 0.33 2.65
C TRP A 156 -4.74 -1.05 3.31
N ALA A 157 -5.92 -1.64 3.50
CA ALA A 157 -6.06 -3.00 4.00
C ALA A 157 -5.39 -4.01 3.06
N HIS A 158 -5.65 -3.91 1.76
CA HIS A 158 -4.99 -4.76 0.75
C HIS A 158 -3.49 -4.49 0.69
N SER A 159 -3.06 -3.23 0.78
CA SER A 159 -1.64 -2.87 0.81
C SER A 159 -0.89 -3.59 1.92
N VAL A 160 -1.35 -3.49 3.17
CA VAL A 160 -0.63 -4.14 4.29
C VAL A 160 -0.71 -5.66 4.20
N VAL A 161 -1.86 -6.23 3.84
CA VAL A 161 -1.98 -7.69 3.66
C VAL A 161 -1.00 -8.21 2.61
N ASN A 162 -0.86 -7.48 1.51
CA ASN A 162 0.08 -7.80 0.45
C ASN A 162 1.53 -7.69 0.90
N ALA A 163 1.90 -6.59 1.54
CA ALA A 163 3.25 -6.41 2.07
C ALA A 163 3.62 -7.50 3.10
N GLU A 164 2.70 -7.86 3.98
CA GLU A 164 2.89 -8.99 4.92
C GLU A 164 3.12 -10.31 4.19
N SER A 165 2.39 -10.57 3.09
CA SER A 165 2.49 -11.84 2.36
C SER A 165 3.85 -12.12 1.73
N ILE A 166 4.65 -11.07 1.49
CA ILE A 166 6.01 -11.15 0.93
C ILE A 166 7.10 -10.81 1.96
N GLY A 167 6.75 -10.62 3.23
CA GLY A 167 7.69 -10.31 4.31
C GLY A 167 8.13 -8.85 4.40
N GLU A 168 7.50 -7.93 3.66
CA GLU A 168 7.84 -6.50 3.59
C GLU A 168 6.88 -5.62 4.41
N GLY A 169 6.10 -6.21 5.33
CA GLY A 169 5.13 -5.44 6.12
C GLY A 169 5.72 -4.31 6.96
N ARG A 170 7.02 -4.32 7.31
CA ARG A 170 7.67 -3.18 8.00
C ARG A 170 7.82 -1.96 7.10
N ASP A 171 7.95 -2.18 5.79
CA ASP A 171 8.18 -1.15 4.80
C ASP A 171 6.86 -0.59 4.24
N ALA A 172 5.72 -1.12 4.69
CA ALA A 172 4.40 -0.70 4.24
C ALA A 172 3.96 0.62 4.89
N THR A 173 4.13 1.72 4.17
CA THR A 173 3.69 3.08 4.54
C THR A 173 2.19 3.19 4.81
N ALA A 174 1.37 2.29 4.26
CA ALA A 174 -0.06 2.20 4.58
C ALA A 174 -0.34 2.01 6.09
N TYR A 175 0.60 1.47 6.86
CA TYR A 175 0.45 1.42 8.32
C TYR A 175 0.36 2.80 8.97
N ASP A 176 1.00 3.84 8.42
CA ASP A 176 0.93 5.21 8.94
C ASP A 176 -0.49 5.75 8.89
N PHE A 177 -1.18 5.50 7.77
CA PHE A 177 -2.61 5.80 7.63
C PHE A 177 -3.46 4.97 8.58
N LEU A 178 -3.23 3.65 8.67
CA LEU A 178 -3.99 2.78 9.57
C LEU A 178 -3.82 3.14 11.05
N ILE A 179 -2.66 3.66 11.47
CA ILE A 179 -2.42 4.16 12.84
C ILE A 179 -3.34 5.34 13.14
N VAL A 180 -3.40 6.33 12.23
CA VAL A 180 -4.25 7.52 12.42
C VAL A 180 -5.73 7.14 12.32
N VAL A 181 -6.11 6.29 11.35
CA VAL A 181 -7.49 5.78 11.23
C VAL A 181 -7.91 5.03 12.50
N ALA A 182 -7.05 4.16 13.05
CA ALA A 182 -7.33 3.43 14.29
C ALA A 182 -7.45 4.37 15.50
N HIS A 183 -6.65 5.42 15.57
CA HIS A 183 -6.77 6.46 16.59
C HIS A 183 -8.14 7.14 16.54
N GLU A 184 -8.54 7.63 15.36
CA GLU A 184 -9.83 8.31 15.15
C GLU A 184 -11.02 7.37 15.41
N ALA A 185 -10.88 6.10 15.02
CA ALA A 185 -11.87 5.06 15.28
C ALA A 185 -11.89 4.53 16.73
N ARG A 186 -11.05 5.09 17.61
CA ARG A 186 -10.86 4.69 19.02
C ARG A 186 -10.48 3.22 19.19
N GLN A 187 -9.79 2.64 18.21
CA GLN A 187 -9.26 1.28 18.23
C GLN A 187 -7.81 1.28 18.78
N ARG A 188 -7.66 1.55 20.09
CA ARG A 188 -6.35 1.74 20.74
C ARG A 188 -5.41 0.54 20.56
N ASP A 189 -5.93 -0.68 20.69
CA ASP A 189 -5.12 -1.89 20.55
C ASP A 189 -4.66 -2.10 19.10
N ALA A 190 -5.52 -1.78 18.13
CA ALA A 190 -5.15 -1.83 16.72
C ALA A 190 -4.06 -0.80 16.41
N ALA A 191 -4.23 0.45 16.86
CA ALA A 191 -3.23 1.51 16.70
C ALA A 191 -1.87 1.12 17.32
N LYS A 192 -1.87 0.49 18.50
CA LYS A 192 -0.64 0.00 19.14
C LYS A 192 0.05 -1.08 18.31
N ARG A 193 -0.72 -2.03 17.77
CA ARG A 193 -0.18 -3.11 16.93
C ARG A 193 0.38 -2.59 15.61
N PHE A 194 -0.31 -1.64 14.97
CA PHE A 194 0.19 -1.00 13.75
C PHE A 194 1.49 -0.22 14.00
N ARG A 195 1.56 0.55 15.10
CA ARG A 195 2.82 1.24 15.48
C ARG A 195 3.97 0.27 15.74
N ALA A 196 3.70 -0.82 16.47
CA ALA A 196 4.71 -1.83 16.72
C ALA A 196 5.17 -2.49 15.40
N ARG A 197 4.25 -2.68 14.45
CA ARG A 197 4.57 -3.28 13.16
C ARG A 197 5.40 -2.39 12.25
N ALA A 198 5.12 -1.09 12.25
CA ALA A 198 5.85 -0.06 11.51
C ALA A 198 7.15 0.41 12.21
N ASP A 199 7.64 -0.33 13.23
CA ASP A 199 8.81 0.03 14.05
C ASP A 199 8.72 1.44 14.71
N GLN A 200 7.51 1.97 14.89
CA GLN A 200 7.21 3.27 15.51
C GLN A 200 6.86 3.18 17.00
N ALA A 201 7.05 2.01 17.63
CA ALA A 201 6.77 1.82 19.06
C ALA A 201 7.70 2.65 19.95
N ASP A 202 8.98 2.78 19.57
CA ASP A 202 10.04 3.38 20.38
C ASP A 202 10.47 4.77 19.89
N SER A 203 10.16 5.14 18.64
CA SER A 203 10.40 6.46 18.09
C SER A 203 9.27 6.82 17.12
N PRO A 204 8.29 7.65 17.52
CA PRO A 204 7.23 8.11 16.63
C PRO A 204 7.80 9.16 15.66
N GLN A 205 8.61 8.71 14.70
CA GLN A 205 9.08 9.56 13.62
C GLN A 205 8.07 9.49 12.47
N THR A 206 7.45 10.63 12.25
CA THR A 206 6.54 10.94 11.14
C THR A 206 5.25 10.12 11.13
N ILE A 207 4.40 10.45 12.10
CA ILE A 207 2.94 10.46 11.87
C ILE A 207 2.73 11.28 10.58
N LEU A 208 1.90 10.79 9.66
CA LEU A 208 1.47 11.47 8.42
C LEU A 208 1.57 13.00 8.49
N ASP A 209 1.92 13.66 7.39
CA ASP A 209 1.91 15.13 7.35
C ASP A 209 0.54 15.71 7.81
N GLU A 210 0.56 16.98 8.21
CA GLU A 210 -0.62 17.63 8.82
C GLU A 210 -1.84 17.58 7.87
N GLU A 211 -1.61 17.72 6.57
CA GLU A 211 -2.64 17.67 5.53
C GLU A 211 -3.33 16.30 5.48
N TYR A 212 -2.56 15.21 5.33
CA TYR A 212 -3.14 13.86 5.30
C TYR A 212 -3.74 13.46 6.64
N THR A 213 -3.14 13.89 7.76
CA THR A 213 -3.69 13.68 9.09
C THR A 213 -5.09 14.29 9.20
N ASP A 214 -5.28 15.51 8.71
CA ASP A 214 -6.58 16.19 8.77
C ASP A 214 -7.60 15.58 7.81
N LEU A 215 -7.19 15.12 6.64
CA LEU A 215 -8.04 14.35 5.72
C LEU A 215 -8.53 13.06 6.39
N VAL A 216 -7.64 12.30 7.06
CA VAL A 216 -8.02 11.09 7.79
C VAL A 216 -9.00 11.43 8.92
N LYS A 217 -8.71 12.44 9.74
CA LYS A 217 -9.61 12.89 10.81
C LYS A 217 -11.00 13.25 10.27
N LYS A 218 -11.07 13.95 9.14
CA LYS A 218 -12.34 14.30 8.50
C LYS A 218 -13.08 13.05 8.04
N ALA A 219 -12.42 12.18 7.27
CA ALA A 219 -13.04 10.99 6.67
C ALA A 219 -13.49 9.95 7.71
N PHE A 220 -12.74 9.81 8.81
CA PHE A 220 -12.97 8.76 9.82
C PHE A 220 -13.48 9.30 11.16
N ARG A 221 -13.97 10.54 11.21
CA ARG A 221 -14.57 11.15 12.42
C ARG A 221 -15.71 10.31 13.01
N LYS A 222 -16.47 9.62 12.16
CA LYS A 222 -17.59 8.74 12.53
C LYS A 222 -17.47 7.41 11.79
N PRO A 223 -16.50 6.55 12.14
CA PRO A 223 -16.27 5.33 11.41
C PRO A 223 -17.40 4.34 11.67
N THR A 224 -17.78 3.60 10.62
CA THR A 224 -18.81 2.58 10.70
C THR A 224 -18.38 1.41 11.59
N LYS A 225 -19.35 0.56 11.98
CA LYS A 225 -19.02 -0.67 12.72
C LYS A 225 -18.11 -1.58 11.88
N ALA A 226 -18.38 -1.68 10.58
CA ALA A 226 -17.61 -2.52 9.68
C ALA A 226 -16.17 -2.00 9.49
N MET A 227 -15.95 -0.68 9.37
CA MET A 227 -14.60 -0.10 9.34
C MET A 227 -13.80 -0.44 10.61
N LYS A 228 -14.43 -0.36 11.79
CA LYS A 228 -13.79 -0.76 13.06
C LYS A 228 -13.43 -2.24 13.06
N THR A 229 -14.31 -3.10 12.57
CA THR A 229 -14.03 -4.54 12.42
C THR A 229 -12.84 -4.78 11.49
N VAL A 230 -12.74 -4.10 10.34
CA VAL A 230 -11.57 -4.20 9.45
C VAL A 230 -10.28 -3.89 10.20
N LEU A 231 -10.24 -2.79 10.96
CA LEU A 231 -9.04 -2.40 11.72
C LEU A 231 -8.65 -3.44 12.78
N GLN A 232 -9.65 -3.98 13.49
CA GLN A 232 -9.43 -5.01 14.52
C GLN A 232 -8.87 -6.29 13.91
N GLU A 233 -9.45 -6.75 12.80
CA GLU A 233 -9.03 -7.96 12.10
C GLU A 233 -7.64 -7.82 11.47
N LEU A 234 -7.34 -6.67 10.83
CA LEU A 234 -6.00 -6.39 10.32
C LEU A 234 -4.96 -6.44 11.44
N ALA A 235 -5.24 -5.81 12.59
CA ALA A 235 -4.34 -5.83 13.73
C ALA A 235 -4.14 -7.24 14.31
N HIS A 236 -5.18 -8.07 14.30
CA HIS A 236 -5.10 -9.46 14.76
C HIS A 236 -4.20 -10.32 13.87
N ARG A 237 -4.12 -10.01 12.57
CA ARG A 237 -3.30 -10.73 11.58
C ARG A 237 -1.81 -10.41 11.63
N ILE A 238 -1.41 -9.36 12.35
CA ILE A 238 0.01 -9.00 12.49
C ILE A 238 0.74 -10.06 13.32
N PRO A 239 1.82 -10.67 12.80
CA PRO A 239 2.62 -11.63 13.54
C PRO A 239 3.16 -11.02 14.85
N SER A 240 3.16 -11.83 15.91
CA SER A 240 3.65 -11.42 17.25
C SER A 240 5.17 -11.42 17.35
#